data_AF-A0A6M1SLL3-F1
#
_entry.id   AF-A0A6M1SLL3-F1
#
_cell.length_a   1.000
_cell.length_b   1.000
_cell.length_c   1.000
_cell.angle_alpha   90.00
_cell.angle_beta   90.00
_cell.angle_gamma   90.00
#
_symmetry.space_group_name_H-M   'P 1'
#
loop_
_entity.id
_entity.type
_entity.pdbx_description
1 polymer ?
#
loop_
_entity_poly.entity_id
_entity_poly.type
_entity_poly.pdbx_seq_one_letter_code
_entity_poly.pdbx_strand_id
1 'polypeptide(L)'
;PLDVEYVQLSEAGCIHKSGDNGGQVLIKLPDDKRFTDELRTLLKTDKFIRLNLSANDHSVERILADRGRENQERKKRLRVRLEEMLLDADVYALGQKLDLNRNQLNTRLDEA
;
A
#
# COMPACT_ATOMS: atom_id res chain seq x y z
N PRO A 1 -1.94 8.37 -5.11
CA PRO A 1 -1.52 9.32 -6.17
C PRO A 1 -1.44 10.78 -5.67
N LEU A 2 -0.36 11.13 -4.97
CA LEU A 2 -0.05 12.53 -4.60
C LEU A 2 1.29 13.02 -5.19
N ASP A 3 2.08 12.09 -5.73
CA ASP A 3 3.32 12.41 -6.41
C ASP A 3 3.00 12.91 -7.83
N VAL A 4 3.68 13.99 -8.24
CA VAL A 4 3.55 14.58 -9.57
C VAL A 4 3.99 13.59 -10.65
N GLU A 5 4.98 12.74 -10.34
CA GLU A 5 5.45 11.69 -11.25
C GLU A 5 4.41 10.58 -11.46
N TYR A 6 3.43 10.42 -10.56
CA TYR A 6 2.44 9.35 -10.65
C TYR A 6 1.62 9.44 -11.94
N VAL A 7 1.31 10.66 -12.39
CA VAL A 7 0.56 10.90 -13.63
C VAL A 7 1.35 10.42 -14.86
N GLN A 8 2.69 10.38 -14.77
CA GLN A 8 3.57 9.94 -15.84
C GLN A 8 3.75 8.41 -15.88
N LEU A 9 3.30 7.68 -14.85
CA LEU A 9 3.34 6.21 -14.79
C LEU A 9 2.20 5.56 -15.60
N SER A 10 1.98 6.04 -16.82
CA SER A 10 1.26 5.29 -17.86
C SER A 10 2.05 4.02 -18.23
N GLU A 11 1.46 3.09 -18.96
CA GLU A 11 2.16 1.87 -19.39
C GLU A 11 3.49 2.18 -20.11
N ALA A 12 3.46 3.13 -21.06
CA ALA A 12 4.65 3.59 -21.77
C ALA A 12 5.69 4.22 -20.83
N GLY A 13 5.23 4.98 -19.82
CA GLY A 13 6.10 5.57 -18.81
C GLY A 13 6.73 4.52 -17.89
N CYS A 14 5.98 3.49 -17.51
CA CYS A 14 6.46 2.35 -16.74
C CYS A 14 7.50 1.53 -17.52
N ILE A 15 7.23 1.27 -18.80
CA ILE A 15 8.18 0.63 -19.71
C ILE A 15 9.47 1.44 -19.77
N HIS A 16 9.41 2.74 -20.10
CA HIS A 16 10.59 3.59 -20.19
C HIS A 16 11.39 3.60 -18.88
N LYS A 17 10.71 3.84 -17.75
CA LYS A 17 11.34 3.87 -16.42
C LYS A 17 11.98 2.54 -16.05
N SER A 18 11.36 1.40 -16.40
CA SER A 18 11.92 0.06 -16.13
C SER A 18 13.16 -0.28 -16.97
N GLY A 19 13.36 0.39 -18.10
CA GLY A 19 14.53 0.21 -18.97
C GLY A 19 15.70 1.17 -18.67
N ASP A 20 15.48 2.20 -17.86
CA ASP A 20 16.45 3.24 -17.56
C ASP A 20 17.57 2.76 -16.62
N ASN A 21 18.76 3.37 -16.71
CA ASN A 21 19.92 3.14 -15.82
C ASN A 21 20.35 1.67 -15.63
N GLY A 22 20.33 0.87 -16.70
CA GLY A 22 20.70 -0.55 -16.62
C GLY A 22 19.55 -1.47 -16.21
N GLY A 23 18.34 -0.90 -16.11
CA GLY A 23 17.09 -1.59 -15.91
C GLY A 23 16.72 -1.78 -14.44
N GLN A 24 15.42 -1.69 -14.15
CA GLN A 24 14.87 -1.83 -12.81
C GLN A 24 13.49 -2.50 -12.85
N VAL A 25 13.15 -3.22 -11.77
CA VAL A 25 11.81 -3.79 -11.58
C VAL A 25 10.88 -2.72 -11.03
N LEU A 26 9.74 -2.53 -11.68
CA LEU A 26 8.68 -1.61 -11.28
C LEU A 26 7.39 -2.39 -11.05
N ILE A 27 6.88 -2.35 -9.82
CA ILE A 27 5.58 -2.94 -9.45
C ILE A 27 4.58 -1.80 -9.32
N LYS A 28 3.62 -1.73 -10.25
CA LYS A 28 2.56 -0.73 -10.25
C LYS A 28 1.28 -1.32 -9.65
N LEU A 29 0.98 -0.90 -8.42
CA LEU A 29 -0.28 -1.24 -7.77
C LEU A 29 -1.47 -0.61 -8.51
N PRO A 30 -2.64 -1.28 -8.51
CA PRO A 30 -3.87 -0.69 -9.01
C PRO A 30 -4.31 0.51 -8.17
N ASP A 31 -5.02 1.45 -8.79
CA ASP A 31 -5.63 2.56 -8.07
C ASP A 31 -6.83 2.08 -7.24
N ASP A 32 -6.64 1.95 -5.94
CA ASP A 32 -7.72 1.66 -4.98
C ASP A 32 -7.90 2.84 -4.01
N LYS A 33 -8.95 3.64 -4.28
CA LYS A 33 -9.30 4.79 -3.46
C LYS A 33 -9.70 4.37 -2.04
N ARG A 34 -10.42 3.27 -1.89
CA ARG A 34 -10.89 2.79 -0.59
C ARG A 34 -9.70 2.35 0.27
N PHE A 35 -8.77 1.59 -0.31
CA PHE A 35 -7.51 1.24 0.35
C PHE A 35 -6.75 2.49 0.82
N THR A 36 -6.60 3.48 -0.07
CA THR A 36 -5.88 4.72 0.24
C THR A 36 -6.54 5.50 1.39
N ASP A 37 -7.87 5.61 1.38
CA ASP A 37 -8.61 6.32 2.43
C ASP A 37 -8.58 5.58 3.78
N GLU A 38 -8.70 4.24 3.74
CA GLU A 38 -8.57 3.41 4.94
C GLU A 38 -7.14 3.46 5.50
N LEU A 39 -6.10 3.46 4.66
CA LEU A 39 -4.70 3.61 5.08
C LEU A 39 -4.45 4.98 5.72
N ARG A 40 -4.98 6.07 5.14
CA ARG A 40 -4.92 7.39 5.76
C ARG A 40 -5.61 7.41 7.13
N THR A 41 -6.75 6.74 7.23
CA THR A 41 -7.52 6.64 8.49
C THR A 41 -6.74 5.86 9.54
N LEU A 42 -6.09 4.76 9.14
CA LEU A 42 -5.18 3.99 10.00
C LEU A 42 -4.10 4.89 10.60
N LEU A 43 -3.37 5.61 9.75
CA LEU A 43 -2.26 6.48 10.16
C LEU A 43 -2.70 7.64 11.03
N LYS A 44 -3.84 8.27 10.70
CA LYS A 44 -4.41 9.37 11.50
C LYS A 44 -4.83 8.88 12.89
N THR A 45 -5.45 7.71 12.97
CA THR A 45 -5.88 7.12 14.24
C THR A 45 -4.68 6.75 15.11
N ASP A 46 -3.66 6.11 14.54
CA ASP A 46 -2.42 5.80 15.27
C ASP A 46 -1.74 7.08 15.77
N LYS A 47 -1.66 8.12 14.94
CA LYS A 47 -1.11 9.42 15.34
C LYS A 47 -1.92 10.03 16.49
N PHE A 48 -3.25 10.02 16.39
CA PHE A 48 -4.13 10.57 17.41
C PHE A 48 -3.97 9.84 18.74
N ILE A 49 -3.98 8.50 18.73
CA ILE A 49 -3.79 7.70 19.93
C ILE A 49 -2.44 8.06 20.59
N ARG A 50 -1.33 8.02 19.84
CA ARG A 50 0.00 8.35 20.39
C ARG A 50 0.07 9.72 21.04
N LEU A 51 -0.58 10.72 20.46
CA LEU A 51 -0.57 12.09 20.99
C LEU A 51 -1.44 12.26 22.25
N ASN A 52 -2.36 11.34 22.51
CA ASN A 52 -3.32 11.44 23.62
C ASN A 52 -3.16 10.34 24.68
N LEU A 53 -2.10 9.52 24.62
CA LEU A 53 -1.83 8.46 25.59
C LEU A 53 -1.65 8.97 27.04
N SER A 54 -1.23 10.22 27.22
CA SER A 54 -1.00 10.84 28.54
C SER A 54 -2.23 11.56 29.10
N ALA A 55 -3.44 11.27 28.58
CA ALA A 55 -4.66 11.89 29.09
C ALA A 55 -4.97 11.37 30.51
N ASN A 56 -5.08 12.27 31.49
CA ASN A 56 -5.37 11.94 32.89
C ASN A 56 -6.85 11.54 33.15
N ASP A 57 -7.62 11.21 32.11
CA ASP A 57 -9.04 10.86 32.20
C ASP A 57 -9.24 9.40 31.80
N HIS A 58 -9.65 8.56 32.77
CA HIS A 58 -9.91 7.14 32.55
C HIS A 58 -10.96 6.84 31.47
N SER A 59 -11.93 7.73 31.26
CA SER A 59 -12.91 7.57 30.18
C SER A 59 -12.25 7.75 28.80
N VAL A 60 -11.31 8.68 28.69
CA VAL A 60 -10.52 8.93 27.49
C VAL A 60 -9.57 7.77 27.23
N GLU A 61 -8.87 7.26 28.25
CA GLU A 61 -8.00 6.08 28.13
C GLU A 61 -8.75 4.87 27.55
N ARG A 62 -9.96 4.59 28.07
CA ARG A 62 -10.81 3.50 27.57
C ARG A 62 -11.19 3.70 26.10
N ILE A 63 -11.60 4.91 25.72
CA ILE A 63 -11.95 5.23 24.33
C ILE A 63 -10.73 5.03 23.41
N LEU A 64 -9.55 5.47 23.82
CA LEU A 64 -8.31 5.31 23.04
C LEU A 64 -7.94 3.83 22.88
N ALA A 65 -8.11 3.01 23.92
CA ALA A 65 -7.90 1.58 23.85
C ALA A 65 -8.88 0.91 22.86
N ASP A 66 -10.17 1.28 22.91
CA ASP A 66 -11.19 0.78 21.98
C ASP A 66 -10.86 1.14 20.52
N ARG A 67 -10.49 2.40 20.27
CA ARG A 67 -10.05 2.85 18.95
C ARG A 67 -8.77 2.16 18.51
N GLY A 68 -7.85 1.89 19.42
CA GLY A 68 -6.64 1.12 19.17
C GLY A 68 -6.97 -0.27 18.64
N ARG A 69 -7.90 -0.99 19.28
CA ARG A 69 -8.35 -2.32 18.84
C ARG A 69 -9.00 -2.27 17.46
N GLU A 70 -9.91 -1.33 17.23
CA GLU A 70 -10.54 -1.13 15.91
C GLU A 70 -9.49 -0.85 14.82
N ASN A 71 -8.46 -0.06 15.15
CA ASN A 71 -7.39 0.28 14.23
C ASN A 71 -6.47 -0.92 13.92
N GLN A 72 -6.24 -1.82 14.89
CA GLN A 72 -5.54 -3.08 14.63
C GLN A 72 -6.31 -3.98 13.66
N GLU A 73 -7.63 -4.08 13.81
CA GLU A 73 -8.45 -4.84 12.85
C GLU A 73 -8.46 -4.17 11.47
N ARG A 74 -8.47 -2.83 11.40
CA ARG A 74 -8.28 -2.08 10.14
C ARG A 74 -6.94 -2.42 9.49
N LYS A 75 -5.85 -2.50 10.27
CA LYS A 75 -4.53 -2.88 9.76
C LYS A 75 -4.51 -4.30 9.17
N LYS A 76 -5.16 -5.26 9.82
CA LYS A 76 -5.29 -6.63 9.31
C LYS A 76 -6.02 -6.66 7.96
N ARG A 77 -7.16 -5.97 7.85
CA ARG A 77 -7.91 -5.88 6.58
C ARG A 77 -7.12 -5.19 5.48
N LEU A 78 -6.42 -4.09 5.80
CA LEU A 78 -5.54 -3.40 4.87
C LEU A 78 -4.42 -4.30 4.36
N ARG A 79 -3.84 -5.15 5.21
CA ARG A 79 -2.80 -6.10 4.80
C ARG A 79 -3.34 -7.11 3.77
N VAL A 80 -4.49 -7.73 4.04
CA VAL A 80 -5.13 -8.66 3.09
C VAL A 80 -5.43 -7.95 1.77
N ARG A 81 -5.95 -6.71 1.83
CA ARG A 81 -6.24 -5.94 0.62
C ARG A 81 -4.97 -5.58 -0.16
N LEU A 82 -3.87 -5.24 0.52
CA LEU A 82 -2.59 -4.98 -0.13
C LEU A 82 -2.04 -6.24 -0.81
N GLU A 83 -2.17 -7.40 -0.18
CA GLU A 83 -1.79 -8.69 -0.76
C GLU A 83 -2.59 -8.96 -2.05
N GLU A 84 -3.91 -8.73 -2.05
CA GLU A 84 -4.73 -8.80 -3.28
C GLU A 84 -4.28 -7.79 -4.35
N MET A 85 -4.05 -6.54 -3.97
CA MET A 85 -3.59 -5.49 -4.90
C MET A 85 -2.23 -5.81 -5.51
N LEU A 86 -1.35 -6.51 -4.79
CA LEU A 86 -0.07 -6.97 -5.31
C LEU A 86 -0.26 -8.12 -6.32
N LEU A 87 -1.25 -8.98 -6.17
CA LEU A 87 -1.60 -10.00 -7.18
C LEU A 87 -2.18 -9.38 -8.46
N ASP A 88 -2.81 -8.21 -8.32
CA ASP A 88 -3.39 -7.45 -9.43
C ASP A 88 -2.41 -6.43 -10.04
N ALA A 89 -1.25 -6.24 -9.41
CA ALA A 89 -0.27 -5.27 -9.86
C ALA A 89 0.35 -5.67 -11.20
N ASP A 90 0.53 -4.65 -12.05
CA ASP A 90 1.34 -4.76 -13.25
C ASP A 90 2.82 -4.70 -12.85
N VAL A 91 3.61 -5.61 -13.42
CA VAL A 91 5.06 -5.65 -13.19
C VAL A 91 5.77 -5.33 -14.49
N TYR A 92 6.78 -4.47 -14.41
CA TYR A 92 7.61 -4.06 -15.53
C TYR A 92 9.08 -4.27 -15.16
N ALA A 93 9.89 -4.77 -16.08
CA ALA A 93 11.33 -4.93 -15.89
C ALA A 93 12.03 -4.77 -17.24
N LEU A 94 13.22 -4.15 -17.25
CA LEU A 94 14.07 -4.05 -18.44
C LEU A 94 13.37 -3.49 -19.70
N GLY A 95 12.43 -2.56 -19.55
CA GLY A 95 11.73 -1.96 -20.70
C GLY A 95 10.54 -2.76 -21.21
N GLN A 96 10.03 -3.73 -20.45
CA GLN A 96 8.89 -4.54 -20.85
C GLN A 96 7.93 -4.79 -19.69
N LYS A 97 6.66 -5.01 -20.01
CA LYS A 97 5.64 -5.50 -19.07
C LYS A 97 5.77 -7.02 -18.96
N LEU A 98 5.86 -7.53 -17.74
CA LEU A 98 5.94 -8.97 -17.46
C LEU A 98 4.55 -9.57 -17.33
N ASP A 99 4.34 -10.73 -17.95
CA ASP A 99 3.13 -11.54 -17.79
C ASP A 99 3.37 -12.59 -16.70
N LEU A 100 3.15 -12.20 -15.45
CA LEU A 100 3.39 -13.04 -14.28
C LEU A 100 2.10 -13.75 -13.84
N ASN A 101 2.18 -15.07 -13.65
CA ASN A 101 1.03 -15.89 -13.32
C ASN A 101 0.51 -15.60 -11.89
N ARG A 102 -0.82 -15.64 -11.71
CA ARG A 102 -1.54 -15.09 -10.54
C ARG A 102 -1.58 -15.99 -9.30
N ASN A 103 -0.73 -17.03 -9.22
CA ASN A 103 -0.99 -18.16 -8.33
C ASN A 103 -0.54 -17.98 -6.86
N GLN A 104 0.56 -17.26 -6.59
CA GLN A 104 1.06 -16.95 -5.24
C GLN A 104 1.92 -15.67 -5.26
N LEU A 105 1.76 -14.77 -4.28
CA LEU A 105 2.56 -13.55 -4.17
C LEU A 105 4.07 -13.81 -4.04
N ASN A 106 4.44 -14.80 -3.25
CA ASN A 106 5.84 -15.14 -3.01
C ASN A 106 6.50 -15.63 -4.32
N THR A 107 5.81 -16.45 -5.12
CA THR A 107 6.36 -16.92 -6.40
C THR A 107 6.39 -15.81 -7.45
N ARG A 108 5.45 -14.86 -7.42
CA ARG A 108 5.48 -13.70 -8.35
C ARG A 108 6.68 -12.78 -8.14
N LEU A 109 7.16 -12.62 -6.90
CA LEU A 109 8.35 -11.82 -6.61
C LEU A 109 9.65 -12.54 -7.01
N ASP A 110 9.67 -13.87 -6.93
CA ASP A 110 10.83 -14.68 -7.33
C ASP A 110 10.95 -14.82 -8.87
N GLU A 111 9.84 -14.69 -9.60
CA GLU A 111 9.77 -14.76 -11.07
C GLU A 111 10.01 -13.40 -11.78
N ALA A 112 10.03 -12.29 -11.05
CA ALA A 112 10.16 -10.92 -11.56
C ALA A 112 11.61 -10.40 -11.52
#